data_AF-A0A0Q4GVB0-F1
#
_entry.id   AF-A0A0Q4GVB0-F1
#
_cell.length_a   1.000
_cell.length_b   1.000
_cell.length_c   1.000
_cell.angle_alpha   90.00
_cell.angle_beta   90.00
_cell.angle_gamma   90.00
#
_symmetry.space_group_name_H-M   'P 1'
#
loop_
_entity.id
_entity.type
_entity.pdbx_description
1 polymer ?
#
loop_
_entity_poly.entity_id
_entity_poly.type
_entity_poly.pdbx_seq_one_letter_code
_entity_poly.pdbx_strand_id
1 'polypeptide(L)'
;MFKNVLIAEDHEIVSKSLRSALTDLGITIADKDYVFYCDDAFTRVQKALRDGDPYELIITDLSFDEDYPKQKISGGRELIKALKEIQPDLKILVFSIENRALIANTLFKEYDIDAFVPKARHDAKDLKLALESVYKNKKYHSPNLRQKEEYLHDFTAYDKTIVSLILDGKTQKEMAGILKEKKMEPSGLSSIEKRISYIKTALNISNNGQLIAYCIANKVI
;
A
#
# COMPACT_ATOMS: atom_id res chain seq x y z
N MET A 1 7.66 6.76 -24.66
CA MET A 1 8.00 6.50 -23.25
C MET A 1 8.08 7.84 -22.54
N PHE A 2 8.07 7.83 -21.20
CA PHE A 2 8.27 9.05 -20.41
C PHE A 2 9.62 9.69 -20.76
N LYS A 3 9.64 11.02 -20.80
CA LYS A 3 10.81 11.86 -21.04
C LYS A 3 11.33 12.46 -19.75
N ASN A 4 10.43 12.86 -18.84
CA ASN A 4 10.80 13.53 -17.60
C ASN A 4 10.36 12.67 -16.40
N VAL A 5 11.31 11.98 -15.80
CA VAL A 5 11.06 11.01 -14.72
C VAL A 5 11.93 11.33 -13.51
N LEU A 6 11.33 11.43 -12.34
CA LEU A 6 12.02 11.64 -11.06
C LEU A 6 12.08 10.32 -10.27
N ILE A 7 13.21 10.04 -9.64
CA ILE A 7 13.36 8.92 -8.68
C ILE A 7 13.59 9.48 -7.28
N ALA A 8 12.80 9.04 -6.30
CA ALA A 8 13.00 9.30 -4.87
C ALA A 8 13.25 7.98 -4.14
N GLU A 9 14.50 7.72 -3.80
CA GLU A 9 14.96 6.46 -3.19
C GLU A 9 16.24 6.73 -2.40
N ASP A 10 16.20 6.49 -1.08
CA ASP A 10 17.33 6.70 -0.16
C ASP A 10 18.39 5.60 -0.27
N HIS A 11 18.03 4.37 -0.67
CA HIS A 11 19.00 3.31 -0.90
C HIS A 11 19.70 3.42 -2.27
N GLU A 12 20.98 3.77 -2.25
CA GLU A 12 21.80 3.99 -3.45
C GLU A 12 21.80 2.80 -4.44
N ILE A 13 21.90 1.57 -3.93
CA ILE A 13 21.89 0.35 -4.75
C ILE A 13 20.56 0.20 -5.51
N VAL A 14 19.45 0.51 -4.84
CA VAL A 14 18.11 0.43 -5.43
C VAL A 14 17.94 1.53 -6.47
N SER A 15 18.34 2.76 -6.12
CA SER A 15 18.30 3.93 -7.01
C SER A 15 19.10 3.67 -8.30
N LYS A 16 20.31 3.11 -8.19
CA LYS A 16 21.13 2.71 -9.34
C LYS A 16 20.46 1.63 -10.20
N SER A 17 19.84 0.65 -9.56
CA SER A 17 19.12 -0.43 -10.25
C SER A 17 17.91 0.10 -11.03
N LEU A 18 17.14 1.03 -10.44
CA LEU A 18 16.04 1.72 -11.12
C LEU A 18 16.52 2.50 -12.34
N ARG A 19 17.60 3.29 -12.21
CA ARG A 19 18.19 4.02 -13.33
C ARG A 19 18.62 3.10 -14.47
N SER A 20 19.24 1.96 -14.14
CA SER A 20 19.61 0.95 -15.14
C SER A 20 18.38 0.39 -15.86
N ALA A 21 17.35 -0.02 -15.11
CA ALA A 21 16.13 -0.58 -15.68
C ALA A 21 15.37 0.43 -16.57
N LEU A 22 15.36 1.71 -16.20
CA LEU A 22 14.78 2.79 -17.01
C LEU A 22 15.57 3.03 -18.29
N THR A 23 16.91 2.99 -18.19
CA THR A 23 17.80 3.14 -19.35
C THR A 23 17.57 2.03 -20.37
N ASP A 24 17.39 0.79 -19.93
CA ASP A 24 17.06 -0.37 -20.79
C ASP A 24 15.71 -0.20 -21.53
N LEU A 25 14.84 0.66 -21.01
CA LEU A 25 13.54 1.01 -21.63
C LEU A 25 13.63 2.30 -22.49
N GLY A 26 14.82 2.85 -22.66
CA GLY A 26 15.05 4.09 -23.41
C GLY A 26 14.65 5.36 -22.66
N ILE A 27 14.54 5.29 -21.32
CA ILE A 27 14.28 6.43 -20.44
C ILE A 27 15.60 6.82 -19.77
N THR A 28 16.18 7.95 -20.20
CA THR A 28 17.42 8.47 -19.62
C THR A 28 17.12 9.33 -18.39
N ILE A 29 17.74 9.02 -17.27
CA ILE A 29 17.64 9.78 -16.02
C ILE A 29 18.92 10.61 -15.86
N ALA A 30 18.78 11.94 -15.83
CA ALA A 30 19.92 12.81 -15.55
C ALA A 30 20.22 12.84 -14.04
N ASP A 31 21.44 13.25 -13.68
CA ASP A 31 21.87 13.28 -12.27
C ASP A 31 21.00 14.16 -11.37
N LYS A 32 20.32 15.14 -11.96
CA LYS A 32 19.39 16.03 -11.27
C LYS A 32 18.01 15.41 -10.98
N ASP A 33 17.70 14.28 -11.61
CA ASP A 33 16.37 13.65 -11.64
C ASP A 33 16.32 12.35 -10.81
N TYR A 34 17.29 12.18 -9.91
CA TYR A 34 17.18 11.24 -8.80
C TYR A 34 17.62 11.93 -7.51
N VAL A 35 16.95 11.60 -6.40
CA VAL A 35 17.18 12.20 -5.09
C VAL A 35 17.01 11.14 -4.00
N PHE A 36 17.67 11.37 -2.88
CA PHE A 36 17.66 10.47 -1.72
C PHE A 36 16.68 10.91 -0.62
N TYR A 37 16.13 12.13 -0.74
CA TYR A 37 15.24 12.72 0.26
C TYR A 37 13.90 13.15 -0.34
N CYS A 38 12.83 12.98 0.42
CA CYS A 38 11.49 13.38 -0.01
C CYS A 38 11.36 14.91 -0.18
N ASP A 39 11.99 15.71 0.68
CA ASP A 39 11.98 17.18 0.57
C ASP A 39 12.65 17.64 -0.74
N ASP A 40 13.73 16.97 -1.14
CA ASP A 40 14.39 17.23 -2.41
C ASP A 40 13.46 16.86 -3.57
N ALA A 41 12.80 15.70 -3.53
CA ALA A 41 11.87 15.27 -4.57
C ALA A 41 10.75 16.29 -4.76
N PHE A 42 10.14 16.73 -3.66
CA PHE A 42 9.11 17.76 -3.66
C PHE A 42 9.62 19.08 -4.26
N THR A 43 10.82 19.51 -3.86
CA THR A 43 11.45 20.74 -4.37
C THR A 43 11.74 20.66 -5.87
N ARG A 44 12.17 19.48 -6.37
CA ARG A 44 12.40 19.24 -7.80
C ARG A 44 11.12 19.38 -8.60
N VAL A 45 10.03 18.76 -8.16
CA VAL A 45 8.72 18.85 -8.84
C VAL A 45 8.22 20.30 -8.84
N GLN A 46 8.29 21.00 -7.71
CA GLN A 46 7.92 22.42 -7.66
C GLN A 46 8.73 23.29 -8.62
N LYS A 47 10.05 23.03 -8.74
CA LYS A 47 10.90 23.77 -9.65
C LYS A 47 10.54 23.47 -11.11
N ALA A 48 10.41 22.20 -11.47
CA ALA A 48 10.02 21.74 -12.79
C ALA A 48 8.70 22.38 -13.27
N LEU A 49 7.70 22.49 -12.38
CA LEU A 49 6.44 23.20 -12.65
C LEU A 49 6.66 24.68 -12.97
N ARG A 50 7.47 25.39 -12.17
CA ARG A 50 7.76 26.81 -12.39
C ARG A 50 8.54 27.05 -13.68
N ASP A 51 9.44 26.15 -14.02
CA ASP A 51 10.31 26.23 -15.19
C ASP A 51 9.58 25.79 -16.49
N GLY A 52 8.32 25.33 -16.40
CA GLY A 52 7.51 24.91 -17.55
C GLY A 52 7.87 23.54 -18.12
N ASP A 53 8.63 22.73 -17.38
CA ASP A 53 9.07 21.39 -17.76
C ASP A 53 8.69 20.38 -16.66
N PRO A 54 7.38 20.15 -16.41
CA PRO A 54 6.91 19.31 -15.31
C PRO A 54 7.32 17.84 -15.51
N TYR A 55 7.52 17.13 -14.40
CA TYR A 55 7.75 15.69 -14.44
C TYR A 55 6.50 14.97 -14.92
N GLU A 56 6.66 13.94 -15.74
CA GLU A 56 5.55 13.10 -16.20
C GLU A 56 5.32 11.94 -15.25
N LEU A 57 6.38 11.46 -14.59
CA LEU A 57 6.37 10.32 -13.68
C LEU A 57 7.32 10.59 -12.49
N ILE A 58 6.90 10.19 -11.30
CA ILE A 58 7.79 9.94 -10.16
C ILE A 58 7.75 8.47 -9.77
N ILE A 59 8.92 7.90 -9.50
CA ILE A 59 9.11 6.61 -8.85
C ILE A 59 9.59 6.87 -7.42
N THR A 60 8.87 6.38 -6.42
CA THR A 60 9.19 6.64 -5.01
C THR A 60 9.10 5.38 -4.16
N ASP A 61 10.01 5.22 -3.19
CA ASP A 61 9.76 4.34 -2.05
C ASP A 61 8.70 4.95 -1.13
N LEU A 62 8.17 4.18 -0.18
CA LEU A 62 7.36 4.61 0.95
C LEU A 62 8.21 4.86 2.19
N SER A 63 9.24 4.05 2.40
CA SER A 63 10.11 4.11 3.57
C SER A 63 11.37 4.90 3.24
N PHE A 64 11.69 5.85 4.10
CA PHE A 64 12.93 6.62 4.05
C PHE A 64 13.54 6.60 5.45
N ASP A 65 14.85 6.43 5.53
CA ASP A 65 15.57 6.50 6.79
C ASP A 65 15.54 7.93 7.35
N GLU A 66 15.40 8.06 8.67
CA GLU A 66 15.54 9.35 9.34
C GLU A 66 16.99 9.82 9.24
N ASP A 67 17.17 11.06 8.77
CA ASP A 67 18.48 11.67 8.64
C ASP A 67 18.50 13.06 9.30
N TYR A 68 19.71 13.56 9.54
CA TYR A 68 19.95 14.90 10.04
C TYR A 68 20.46 15.81 8.91
N PRO A 69 19.82 16.95 8.63
CA PRO A 69 18.76 17.61 9.40
C PRO A 69 17.38 16.97 9.19
N LYS A 70 16.50 17.17 10.19
CA LYS A 70 15.15 16.63 10.19
C LYS A 70 14.37 17.09 8.94
N GLN A 71 13.91 16.11 8.17
CA GLN A 71 13.10 16.33 6.97
C GLN A 71 11.68 16.78 7.35
N LYS A 72 11.08 17.66 6.54
CA LYS A 72 9.67 18.08 6.69
C LYS A 72 8.74 17.01 6.14
N ILE A 73 9.09 16.45 4.99
CA ILE A 73 8.45 15.26 4.41
C ILE A 73 9.40 14.10 4.69
N SER A 74 9.05 13.24 5.65
CA SER A 74 9.91 12.16 6.12
C SER A 74 9.61 10.80 5.48
N GLY A 75 8.61 10.72 4.60
CA GLY A 75 8.15 9.44 4.05
C GLY A 75 7.48 9.59 2.70
N GLY A 76 7.48 8.49 1.95
CA GLY A 76 6.94 8.48 0.59
C GLY A 76 5.43 8.69 0.56
N ARG A 77 4.69 8.29 1.60
CA ARG A 77 3.24 8.53 1.68
C ARG A 77 2.94 10.03 1.79
N GLU A 78 3.66 10.74 2.64
CA GLU A 78 3.58 12.19 2.79
C GLU A 78 4.02 12.90 1.50
N LEU A 79 5.08 12.42 0.85
CA LEU A 79 5.54 12.92 -0.44
C LEU A 79 4.45 12.80 -1.51
N ILE A 80 3.87 11.61 -1.68
CA ILE A 80 2.79 11.35 -2.66
C ILE A 80 1.63 12.33 -2.46
N LYS A 81 1.19 12.52 -1.21
CA LYS A 81 0.13 13.46 -0.88
C LYS A 81 0.51 14.89 -1.30
N ALA A 82 1.68 15.37 -0.88
CA ALA A 82 2.14 16.72 -1.18
C ALA A 82 2.30 16.96 -2.70
N LEU A 83 2.78 15.96 -3.44
CA LEU A 83 2.92 16.03 -4.89
C LEU A 83 1.58 16.12 -5.61
N LYS A 84 0.58 15.32 -5.19
CA LYS A 84 -0.77 15.37 -5.77
C LYS A 84 -1.47 16.71 -5.53
N GLU A 85 -1.12 17.44 -4.46
CA GLU A 85 -1.63 18.79 -4.21
C GLU A 85 -1.08 19.83 -5.21
N ILE A 86 0.19 19.71 -5.62
CA ILE A 86 0.83 20.68 -6.51
C ILE A 86 0.79 20.30 -8.00
N GLN A 87 0.71 19.01 -8.31
CA GLN A 87 0.63 18.48 -9.67
C GLN A 87 -0.29 17.25 -9.70
N PRO A 88 -1.62 17.43 -9.75
CA PRO A 88 -2.59 16.32 -9.72
C PRO A 88 -2.36 15.26 -10.81
N ASP A 89 -1.95 15.71 -12.01
CA ASP A 89 -1.72 14.86 -13.18
C ASP A 89 -0.38 14.11 -13.17
N LEU A 90 0.50 14.36 -12.18
CA LEU A 90 1.76 13.63 -12.04
C LEU A 90 1.49 12.14 -11.88
N LYS A 91 2.12 11.33 -12.73
CA LYS A 91 2.05 9.88 -12.59
C LYS A 91 2.92 9.42 -11.43
N ILE A 92 2.38 8.52 -10.61
CA ILE A 92 3.07 8.01 -9.42
C ILE A 92 3.18 6.49 -9.48
N LEU A 93 4.42 6.01 -9.48
CA LEU A 93 4.76 4.59 -9.30
C LEU A 93 5.44 4.42 -7.94
N VAL A 94 4.81 3.62 -7.07
CA VAL A 94 5.39 3.24 -5.80
C VAL A 94 6.24 1.99 -5.98
N PHE A 95 7.51 2.05 -5.60
CA PHE A 95 8.44 0.93 -5.61
C PHE A 95 8.98 0.72 -4.20
N SER A 96 8.45 -0.26 -3.46
CA SER A 96 8.69 -0.37 -2.02
C SER A 96 8.83 -1.81 -1.55
N ILE A 97 9.54 -2.05 -0.44
CA ILE A 97 9.56 -3.36 0.24
C ILE A 97 8.18 -3.77 0.79
N GLU A 98 7.27 -2.80 0.94
CA GLU A 98 5.89 -3.04 1.32
C GLU A 98 5.19 -3.99 0.34
N ASN A 99 4.56 -5.02 0.88
CA ASN A 99 3.89 -6.08 0.12
C ASN A 99 2.44 -6.32 0.54
N ARG A 100 1.91 -5.54 1.48
CA ARG A 100 0.53 -5.66 1.96
C ARG A 100 -0.42 -4.97 0.99
N ALA A 101 -1.33 -5.76 0.40
CA ALA A 101 -2.37 -5.26 -0.50
C ALA A 101 -3.22 -4.14 0.12
N LEU A 102 -3.49 -4.17 1.43
CA LEU A 102 -4.22 -3.11 2.13
C LEU A 102 -3.54 -1.74 2.00
N ILE A 103 -2.22 -1.68 2.16
CA ILE A 103 -1.45 -0.43 2.06
C ILE A 103 -1.48 0.07 0.61
N ALA A 104 -1.19 -0.80 -0.35
CA ALA A 104 -1.26 -0.46 -1.77
C ALA A 104 -2.65 0.07 -2.17
N ASN A 105 -3.72 -0.65 -1.81
CA ASN A 105 -5.10 -0.27 -2.11
C ASN A 105 -5.49 1.06 -1.48
N THR A 106 -5.00 1.33 -0.27
CA THR A 106 -5.21 2.64 0.38
C THR A 106 -4.59 3.76 -0.44
N LEU A 107 -3.35 3.59 -0.92
CA LEU A 107 -2.69 4.60 -1.76
C LEU A 107 -3.42 4.80 -3.10
N PHE A 108 -3.89 3.72 -3.73
CA PHE A 108 -4.68 3.82 -4.96
C PHE A 108 -6.00 4.57 -4.75
N LYS A 109 -6.65 4.36 -3.61
CA LYS A 109 -7.95 4.95 -3.29
C LYS A 109 -7.85 6.39 -2.81
N GLU A 110 -6.88 6.70 -1.96
CA GLU A 110 -6.76 8.01 -1.32
C GLU A 110 -5.95 9.01 -2.15
N TYR A 111 -4.94 8.55 -2.88
CA TYR A 111 -3.99 9.43 -3.59
C TYR A 111 -3.93 9.18 -5.09
N ASP A 112 -4.76 8.30 -5.62
CA ASP A 112 -4.86 8.01 -7.05
C ASP A 112 -3.50 7.74 -7.70
N ILE A 113 -2.67 6.90 -7.05
CA ILE A 113 -1.40 6.45 -7.64
C ILE A 113 -1.67 5.59 -8.89
N ASP A 114 -0.70 5.52 -9.79
CA ASP A 114 -0.84 4.83 -11.07
C ASP A 114 -0.25 3.42 -11.04
N ALA A 115 0.76 3.17 -10.20
CA ALA A 115 1.31 1.83 -10.05
C ALA A 115 1.87 1.57 -8.66
N PHE A 116 1.82 0.29 -8.26
CA PHE A 116 2.51 -0.20 -7.08
C PHE A 116 3.23 -1.51 -7.42
N VAL A 117 4.54 -1.53 -7.18
CA VAL A 117 5.42 -2.67 -7.39
C VAL A 117 6.20 -2.98 -6.10
N PRO A 118 5.96 -4.13 -5.46
CA PRO A 118 6.78 -4.58 -4.35
C PRO A 118 8.22 -4.91 -4.79
N LYS A 119 9.23 -4.49 -4.01
CA LYS A 119 10.63 -4.91 -4.14
C LYS A 119 10.73 -6.39 -3.75
N ALA A 120 10.74 -7.27 -4.75
CA ALA A 120 10.67 -8.71 -4.60
C ALA A 120 11.45 -9.41 -5.71
N ARG A 121 11.56 -10.75 -5.67
CA ARG A 121 12.39 -11.55 -6.59
C ARG A 121 12.15 -11.32 -8.10
N HIS A 122 11.01 -10.77 -8.49
CA HIS A 122 10.63 -10.52 -9.89
C HIS A 122 10.28 -9.04 -10.16
N ASP A 123 10.77 -8.14 -9.31
CA ASP A 123 10.48 -6.71 -9.37
C ASP A 123 10.87 -6.05 -10.71
N ALA A 124 11.99 -6.40 -11.32
CA ALA A 124 12.41 -5.82 -12.60
C ALA A 124 11.38 -6.05 -13.72
N LYS A 125 10.78 -7.25 -13.76
CA LYS A 125 9.73 -7.58 -14.73
C LYS A 125 8.45 -6.80 -14.42
N ASP A 126 8.06 -6.75 -13.15
CA ASP A 126 6.87 -6.02 -12.72
C ASP A 126 7.00 -4.52 -12.92
N LEU A 127 8.19 -3.95 -12.69
CA LEU A 127 8.52 -2.55 -12.93
C LEU A 127 8.37 -2.20 -14.40
N LYS A 128 8.89 -3.04 -15.30
CA LYS A 128 8.73 -2.85 -16.74
C LYS A 128 7.25 -2.85 -17.15
N LEU A 129 6.48 -3.83 -16.68
CA LEU A 129 5.04 -3.91 -16.97
C LEU A 129 4.28 -2.71 -16.38
N ALA A 130 4.68 -2.25 -15.20
CA ALA A 130 4.12 -1.06 -14.57
C ALA A 130 4.37 0.18 -15.41
N LEU A 131 5.62 0.44 -15.78
CA LEU A 131 6.00 1.60 -16.63
C LEU A 131 5.24 1.60 -17.96
N GLU A 132 5.17 0.46 -18.64
CA GLU A 132 4.41 0.33 -19.89
C GLU A 132 2.91 0.55 -19.71
N SER A 133 2.35 0.12 -18.58
CA SER A 133 0.93 0.30 -18.26
C SER A 133 0.61 1.76 -17.94
N VAL A 134 1.40 2.38 -17.06
CA VAL A 134 1.23 3.78 -16.64
C VAL A 134 1.42 4.71 -17.83
N TYR A 135 2.39 4.44 -18.72
CA TYR A 135 2.57 5.19 -19.97
C TYR A 135 1.36 5.11 -20.92
N LYS A 136 0.60 4.01 -20.86
CA LYS A 136 -0.66 3.83 -21.60
C LYS A 136 -1.88 4.33 -20.81
N ASN A 137 -1.68 5.12 -19.76
CA ASN A 137 -2.72 5.61 -18.84
C ASN A 137 -3.55 4.50 -18.19
N LYS A 138 -2.92 3.35 -17.92
CA LYS A 138 -3.54 2.24 -17.19
C LYS A 138 -2.89 2.08 -15.82
N LYS A 139 -3.70 1.80 -14.81
CA LYS A 139 -3.19 1.45 -13.48
C LYS A 139 -2.51 0.08 -13.51
N TYR A 140 -1.43 -0.06 -12.76
CA TYR A 140 -0.74 -1.34 -12.59
C TYR A 140 -0.69 -1.77 -11.13
N HIS A 141 -1.27 -2.94 -10.87
CA HIS A 141 -1.10 -3.67 -9.62
C HIS A 141 -0.17 -4.85 -9.89
N SER A 142 0.91 -5.00 -9.12
CA SER A 142 1.71 -6.23 -9.17
C SER A 142 0.83 -7.45 -8.89
N PRO A 143 1.01 -8.60 -9.57
CA PRO A 143 0.20 -9.80 -9.37
C PRO A 143 0.08 -10.24 -7.92
N ASN A 144 1.15 -10.06 -7.13
CA ASN A 144 1.18 -10.41 -5.71
C ASN A 144 0.25 -9.53 -4.86
N LEU A 145 -0.10 -8.34 -5.36
CA LEU A 145 -1.07 -7.41 -4.74
C LEU A 145 -2.48 -7.58 -5.31
N ARG A 146 -2.62 -8.21 -6.49
CA ARG A 146 -3.93 -8.55 -7.08
C ARG A 146 -4.63 -9.66 -6.30
N GLN A 147 -3.88 -10.50 -5.57
CA GLN A 147 -4.47 -11.42 -4.61
C GLN A 147 -4.93 -10.66 -3.35
N LYS A 148 -6.20 -10.20 -3.33
CA LYS A 148 -7.12 -10.21 -2.17
C LYS A 148 -8.35 -9.29 -2.26
N GLU A 149 -8.97 -9.07 -3.43
CA GLU A 149 -10.43 -8.82 -3.42
C GLU A 149 -11.18 -10.09 -2.97
N GLU A 150 -10.61 -11.28 -3.20
CA GLU A 150 -11.14 -12.58 -2.76
C GLU A 150 -11.13 -12.82 -1.25
N TYR A 151 -10.57 -11.93 -0.44
CA TYR A 151 -10.61 -12.08 1.02
C TYR A 151 -11.17 -10.85 1.72
N LEU A 152 -12.10 -10.18 1.05
CA LEU A 152 -13.24 -9.63 1.77
C LEU A 152 -14.00 -10.83 2.34
N HIS A 153 -13.58 -11.30 3.52
CA HIS A 153 -14.47 -12.13 4.33
C HIS A 153 -15.75 -11.31 4.50
N ASP A 154 -16.85 -11.76 3.88
CA ASP A 154 -18.12 -11.09 4.01
C ASP A 154 -18.62 -11.29 5.43
N PHE A 155 -18.49 -10.24 6.23
CA PHE A 155 -18.83 -10.26 7.64
C PHE A 155 -20.34 -10.33 7.82
N THR A 156 -20.82 -11.54 8.07
CA THR A 156 -22.20 -11.77 8.49
C THR A 156 -22.49 -11.09 9.83
N ALA A 157 -23.76 -10.89 10.16
CA ALA A 157 -24.15 -10.39 11.49
C ALA A 157 -23.63 -11.29 12.63
N TYR A 158 -23.50 -12.59 12.37
CA TYR A 158 -22.91 -13.56 13.29
C TYR A 158 -21.41 -13.29 13.51
N ASP A 159 -20.65 -13.01 12.44
CA ASP A 159 -19.22 -12.69 12.55
C ASP A 159 -18.98 -11.40 13.32
N LYS A 160 -19.74 -10.35 13.00
CA LYS A 160 -19.65 -9.06 13.70
C LYS A 160 -19.90 -9.26 15.20
N THR A 161 -20.92 -10.05 15.55
CA THR A 161 -21.21 -10.38 16.95
C THR A 161 -20.06 -11.12 17.62
N ILE A 162 -19.46 -12.13 16.96
CA ILE A 162 -18.28 -12.82 17.50
C ILE A 162 -17.12 -11.84 17.72
N VAL A 163 -16.80 -10.99 16.74
CA VAL A 163 -15.67 -10.04 16.87
C VAL A 163 -15.94 -9.00 17.97
N SER A 164 -17.17 -8.50 18.11
CA SER A 164 -17.54 -7.61 19.22
C SER A 164 -17.38 -8.29 20.58
N LEU A 165 -17.75 -9.57 20.71
CA LEU A 165 -17.55 -10.32 21.96
C LEU A 165 -16.06 -10.55 22.27
N ILE A 166 -15.22 -10.73 21.24
CA ILE A 166 -13.76 -10.80 21.40
C ILE A 166 -13.22 -9.45 21.90
N LEU A 167 -13.72 -8.34 21.33
CA LEU A 167 -13.36 -6.97 21.75
C LEU A 167 -13.76 -6.70 23.21
N ASP A 168 -14.93 -7.18 23.63
CA ASP A 168 -15.43 -7.08 25.01
C ASP A 168 -14.69 -8.01 26.00
N GLY A 169 -13.65 -8.72 25.55
CA GLY A 169 -12.83 -9.61 26.37
C GLY A 169 -13.54 -10.89 26.81
N LYS A 170 -14.61 -11.30 26.12
CA LYS A 170 -15.33 -12.54 26.46
C LYS A 170 -14.49 -13.76 26.08
N THR A 171 -14.54 -14.78 26.92
CA THR A 171 -14.03 -16.11 26.60
C THR A 171 -14.99 -16.83 25.66
N GLN A 172 -14.51 -17.81 24.89
CA GLN A 172 -15.37 -18.59 23.99
C GLN A 172 -16.50 -19.34 24.73
N LYS A 173 -16.27 -19.71 26.00
CA LYS A 173 -17.29 -20.32 26.85
C LYS A 173 -18.41 -19.32 27.19
N GLU A 174 -18.06 -18.08 27.49
CA GLU A 174 -19.05 -17.01 27.71
C GLU A 174 -19.79 -16.66 26.42
N MET A 175 -19.08 -16.61 25.28
CA MET A 175 -19.69 -16.39 23.96
C MET A 175 -20.80 -17.40 23.66
N ALA A 176 -20.57 -18.69 23.96
CA ALA A 176 -21.57 -19.73 23.76
C ALA A 176 -22.87 -19.46 24.55
N GLY A 177 -22.76 -18.97 25.79
CA GLY A 177 -23.92 -18.57 26.59
C GLY A 177 -24.65 -17.37 25.98
N ILE A 178 -23.91 -16.32 25.62
CA ILE A 178 -24.47 -15.08 25.06
C ILE A 178 -25.15 -15.35 23.70
N LEU A 179 -24.56 -16.19 22.85
CA LEU A 179 -25.13 -16.53 21.56
C LEU A 179 -26.44 -17.33 21.70
N LYS A 180 -26.52 -18.24 22.70
CA LYS A 180 -27.78 -18.94 23.02
C LYS A 180 -28.87 -17.99 23.47
N GLU A 181 -28.56 -17.06 24.37
CA GLU A 181 -29.52 -16.05 24.85
C GLU A 181 -30.02 -15.17 23.70
N LYS A 182 -29.12 -14.79 22.78
CA LYS A 182 -29.44 -14.05 21.56
C LYS A 182 -30.12 -14.89 20.47
N LYS A 183 -30.35 -16.19 20.69
CA LYS A 183 -30.87 -17.15 19.70
C LYS A 183 -30.09 -17.14 18.38
N MET A 184 -28.78 -16.93 18.46
CA MET A 184 -27.86 -16.92 17.32
C MET A 184 -27.14 -18.25 17.22
N GLU A 185 -27.40 -18.99 16.14
CA GLU A 185 -26.76 -20.27 15.87
C GLU A 185 -25.69 -20.13 14.77
N PRO A 186 -24.61 -20.93 14.82
CA PRO A 186 -24.36 -22.02 15.76
C PRO A 186 -23.74 -21.58 17.10
N SER A 187 -24.33 -21.93 18.25
CA SER A 187 -23.90 -21.44 19.57
C SER A 187 -22.92 -22.35 20.34
N GLY A 188 -22.48 -23.46 19.72
CA GLY A 188 -21.55 -24.41 20.35
C GLY A 188 -20.09 -23.93 20.37
N LEU A 189 -19.34 -24.32 21.41
CA LEU A 189 -17.93 -23.93 21.60
C LEU A 189 -17.06 -24.24 20.36
N SER A 190 -17.15 -25.48 19.86
CA SER A 190 -16.39 -25.91 18.67
C SER A 190 -16.79 -25.13 17.41
N SER A 191 -18.06 -24.76 17.27
CA SER A 191 -18.52 -23.97 16.13
C SER A 191 -17.98 -22.54 16.18
N ILE A 192 -17.91 -21.94 17.38
CA ILE A 192 -17.32 -20.62 17.60
C ILE A 192 -15.81 -20.66 17.31
N GLU A 193 -15.08 -21.66 17.83
CA GLU A 193 -13.66 -21.87 17.54
C GLU A 193 -13.38 -21.98 16.04
N LYS A 194 -14.13 -22.85 15.35
CA LYS A 194 -14.03 -23.04 13.90
C LYS A 194 -14.32 -21.76 13.15
N ARG A 195 -15.32 -20.98 13.59
CA ARG A 195 -15.66 -19.72 12.93
C ARG A 195 -14.57 -18.67 13.11
N ILE A 196 -14.03 -18.50 14.31
CA ILE A 196 -12.91 -17.59 14.58
C ILE A 196 -11.69 -17.99 13.74
N SER A 197 -11.37 -19.29 13.71
CA SER A 197 -10.25 -19.79 12.92
C SER A 197 -10.47 -19.56 11.42
N TYR A 198 -11.69 -19.76 10.92
CA TYR A 198 -12.04 -19.49 9.54
C TYR A 198 -11.85 -18.01 9.17
N ILE A 199 -12.38 -17.08 9.99
CA ILE A 199 -12.24 -15.64 9.76
C ILE A 199 -10.76 -15.25 9.75
N LYS A 200 -9.96 -15.76 10.70
CA LYS A 200 -8.52 -15.53 10.76
C LYS A 200 -7.81 -16.04 9.51
N THR A 201 -8.11 -17.26 9.07
CA THR A 201 -7.52 -17.84 7.85
C THR A 201 -7.92 -17.04 6.60
N ALA A 202 -9.18 -16.65 6.48
CA ALA A 202 -9.66 -15.80 5.39
C ALA A 202 -8.89 -14.47 5.37
N LEU A 203 -8.76 -13.81 6.51
CA LEU A 203 -8.04 -12.53 6.60
C LEU A 203 -6.51 -12.67 6.61
N ASN A 204 -5.97 -13.89 6.62
CA ASN A 204 -4.55 -14.19 6.80
C ASN A 204 -3.96 -13.53 8.07
N ILE A 205 -4.68 -13.65 9.18
CA ILE A 205 -4.38 -13.06 10.49
C ILE A 205 -4.10 -14.18 11.50
N SER A 206 -3.09 -14.01 12.35
CA SER A 206 -2.67 -15.05 13.29
C SER A 206 -3.25 -14.91 14.71
N ASN A 207 -3.65 -13.71 15.13
CA ASN A 207 -4.12 -13.47 16.50
C ASN A 207 -5.37 -12.56 16.60
N ASN A 208 -6.01 -12.56 17.77
CA ASN A 208 -7.24 -11.81 18.02
C ASN A 208 -7.02 -10.29 17.96
N GLY A 209 -5.86 -9.79 18.40
CA GLY A 209 -5.56 -8.36 18.37
C GLY A 209 -5.50 -7.81 16.94
N GLN A 210 -4.86 -8.54 16.03
CA GLN A 210 -4.85 -8.24 14.60
C GLN A 210 -6.26 -8.29 13.99
N LEU A 211 -7.09 -9.26 14.39
CA LEU A 211 -8.47 -9.38 13.92
C LEU A 211 -9.30 -8.15 14.34
N ILE A 212 -9.18 -7.72 15.60
CA ILE A 212 -9.85 -6.51 16.10
C ILE A 212 -9.38 -5.28 15.33
N ALA A 213 -8.06 -5.08 15.23
CA ALA A 213 -7.48 -3.94 14.54
C ALA A 213 -7.95 -3.84 13.09
N TYR A 214 -8.01 -4.98 12.39
CA TYR A 214 -8.56 -5.07 11.04
C TYR A 214 -10.04 -4.64 11.00
N CYS A 215 -10.87 -5.15 11.91
CA CYS A 215 -12.31 -4.87 11.90
C CYS A 215 -12.61 -3.39 12.20
N ILE A 216 -11.88 -2.76 13.13
CA ILE A 216 -12.02 -1.32 13.43
C ILE A 216 -11.56 -0.48 12.23
N ALA A 217 -10.39 -0.76 11.66
CA ALA A 217 -9.84 -0.01 10.53
C ALA A 217 -10.76 -0.05 9.30
N ASN A 218 -11.49 -1.15 9.10
CA ASN A 218 -12.38 -1.36 7.97
C ASN A 218 -13.88 -1.10 8.29
N LYS A 219 -14.21 -0.55 9.46
CA LYS A 219 -15.59 -0.25 9.90
C LYS A 219 -16.53 -1.47 9.82
N VAL A 220 -16.00 -2.65 10.14
CA VAL A 220 -16.76 -3.91 10.21
C VAL A 220 -17.61 -3.96 11.48
N ILE A 221 -17.02 -3.49 12.58
CA ILE A 221 -17.63 -3.27 13.90
C ILE A 221 -17.37 -1.84 14.37
#